data_AF-A0A7S2UNX9-F1
#
_entry.id   AF-A0A7S2UNX9-F1
#
_cell.length_a   1.000
_cell.length_b   1.000
_cell.length_c   1.000
_cell.angle_alpha   90.00
_cell.angle_beta   90.00
_cell.angle_gamma   90.00
#
_symmetry.space_group_name_H-M   'P 1'
#
loop_
_entity.id
_entity.type
_entity.pdbx_description
1 polymer ?
#
loop_
_entity_poly.entity_id
_entity_poly.type
_entity_poly.pdbx_seq_one_letter_code
_entity_poly.pdbx_strand_id
1 'polypeptide(L)'
;MSKDETIKPLENVCCVGAECGSFLRDRIIDGSVSSIYVNHPEPPTQTYGSDDKDLEVILESDGEPAHMLNSTTVLAAAKCLKQDGKGKLIIVTDNRWYATLICVTLQKAINEHTNLLQQLPLERCNGMHQVQSFDTKNSGRLILYEGQPCSD
;
A
#
# COMPACT_ATOMS: atom_id res chain seq x y z
N MET A 1 47.81 -11.66 18.62
CA MET A 1 46.50 -12.00 19.21
C MET A 1 45.48 -11.04 18.64
N SER A 2 44.77 -11.44 17.58
CA SER A 2 43.68 -10.63 17.02
C SER A 2 42.50 -10.70 17.97
N LYS A 3 41.96 -9.53 18.34
CA LYS A 3 40.71 -9.43 19.07
C LYS A 3 39.60 -9.83 18.10
N ASP A 4 39.05 -11.01 18.33
CA ASP A 4 37.80 -11.45 17.73
C ASP A 4 36.69 -10.65 18.43
N GLU A 5 36.34 -9.48 17.89
CA GLU A 5 35.14 -8.77 18.32
C GLU A 5 33.95 -9.63 17.90
N THR A 6 33.35 -10.33 18.87
CA THR A 6 32.14 -11.13 18.66
C THR A 6 31.02 -10.21 18.17
N ILE A 7 30.76 -10.23 16.87
CA ILE A 7 29.67 -9.49 16.23
C ILE A 7 28.35 -10.04 16.77
N LYS A 8 27.60 -9.20 17.48
CA LYS A 8 26.24 -9.53 17.95
C LYS A 8 25.21 -9.18 16.87
N PRO A 9 24.14 -9.98 16.72
CA PRO A 9 23.03 -9.63 15.85
C PRO A 9 22.37 -8.30 16.27
N LEU A 10 21.80 -7.59 15.29
CA LEU A 10 20.94 -6.44 15.56
C LEU A 10 19.64 -6.92 16.23
N GLU A 11 19.19 -6.23 17.27
CA GLU A 11 18.00 -6.63 18.04
C GLU A 11 16.70 -6.00 17.49
N ASN A 12 16.82 -4.96 16.67
CA ASN A 12 15.71 -4.15 16.15
C ASN A 12 15.58 -4.21 14.62
N VAL A 13 16.26 -5.17 13.97
CA VAL A 13 16.19 -5.38 12.51
C VAL A 13 15.94 -6.86 12.25
N CYS A 14 14.95 -7.12 11.40
CA CYS A 14 14.68 -8.46 10.89
C CYS A 14 14.51 -8.36 9.37
N CYS A 15 15.20 -9.24 8.64
CA CYS A 15 15.08 -9.36 7.18
C CYS A 15 14.46 -10.71 6.85
N VAL A 16 13.42 -10.70 6.03
CA VAL A 16 12.66 -11.90 5.66
C VAL A 16 12.58 -11.98 4.14
N GLY A 17 13.02 -13.09 3.56
CA GLY A 17 12.74 -13.42 2.17
C GLY A 17 11.44 -14.21 2.06
N ALA A 18 10.36 -13.58 1.59
CA ALA A 18 9.05 -14.20 1.41
C ALA A 18 8.22 -13.45 0.38
N GLU A 19 7.14 -14.08 -0.09
CA GLU A 19 6.06 -13.37 -0.78
C GLU A 19 5.29 -12.55 0.27
N CYS A 20 5.11 -11.25 0.03
CA CYS A 20 4.67 -10.31 1.06
C CYS A 20 3.23 -10.53 1.52
N GLY A 21 2.28 -10.84 0.63
CA GLY A 21 0.86 -11.00 0.97
C GLY A 21 0.62 -12.20 1.86
N SER A 22 1.23 -13.34 1.53
CA SER A 22 1.22 -14.55 2.36
C SER A 22 1.96 -14.37 3.67
N PHE A 23 3.12 -13.70 3.66
CA PHE A 23 3.84 -13.42 4.90
C PHE A 23 3.02 -12.56 5.86
N LEU A 24 2.44 -11.46 5.38
CA LEU A 24 1.57 -10.60 6.20
C LEU A 24 0.41 -11.39 6.79
N ARG A 25 -0.32 -12.14 5.95
CA ARG A 25 -1.49 -12.89 6.37
C ARG A 25 -1.18 -14.02 7.35
N ASP A 26 -0.10 -14.76 7.13
CA ASP A 26 0.14 -16.03 7.82
C ASP A 26 1.13 -15.88 9.00
N ARG A 27 1.89 -14.78 9.08
CA ARG A 27 2.98 -14.60 10.07
C ARG A 27 2.90 -13.34 10.90
N ILE A 28 2.19 -12.31 10.44
CA ILE A 28 2.06 -11.05 11.19
C ILE A 28 0.74 -11.03 11.95
N ILE A 29 0.80 -10.59 13.21
CA ILE A 29 -0.37 -10.53 14.08
C ILE A 29 -1.24 -9.34 13.65
N ASP A 30 -2.54 -9.56 13.52
CA ASP A 30 -3.52 -8.50 13.27
C ASP A 30 -3.41 -7.36 14.29
N GLY A 31 -3.51 -6.11 13.83
CA GLY A 31 -3.44 -4.96 14.72
C GLY A 31 -2.06 -4.65 15.32
N SER A 32 -0.99 -5.35 14.95
CA SER A 32 0.32 -5.19 15.59
C SER A 32 1.22 -4.13 14.94
N VAL A 33 1.00 -3.80 13.67
CA VAL A 33 1.91 -2.96 12.88
C VAL A 33 1.49 -1.49 12.91
N SER A 34 2.41 -0.59 13.29
CA SER A 34 2.13 0.85 13.31
C SER A 34 2.16 1.47 11.91
N SER A 35 3.09 1.04 11.06
CA SER A 35 3.25 1.59 9.71
C SER A 35 3.77 0.51 8.76
N ILE A 36 3.22 0.49 7.55
CA ILE A 36 3.75 -0.25 6.40
C ILE A 36 4.13 0.78 5.34
N TYR A 37 5.37 0.69 4.86
CA TYR A 37 5.89 1.54 3.79
C TYR A 37 6.14 0.68 2.56
N VAL A 38 5.60 1.11 1.43
CA VAL A 38 5.83 0.48 0.13
C VAL A 38 6.45 1.53 -0.77
N ASN A 39 7.75 1.41 -1.00
CA ASN A 39 8.54 2.42 -1.71
C ASN A 39 8.89 1.90 -3.10
N HIS A 40 8.46 2.61 -4.14
CA HIS A 40 8.72 2.32 -5.55
C HIS A 40 8.47 0.83 -5.91
N PRO A 41 7.24 0.32 -5.67
CA PRO A 41 6.91 -1.03 -6.09
C PRO A 41 7.08 -1.15 -7.60
N GLU A 42 7.52 -2.32 -8.07
CA GLU A 42 7.62 -2.57 -9.51
C GLU A 42 6.20 -2.58 -10.14
N PRO A 43 5.99 -1.87 -11.26
CA PRO A 43 4.73 -1.95 -12.00
C PRO A 43 4.55 -3.34 -12.63
N PRO A 44 3.32 -3.78 -12.88
CA PRO A 44 3.07 -5.05 -13.57
C PRO A 44 3.75 -5.08 -14.95
N THR A 45 4.44 -6.19 -15.25
CA THR A 45 5.24 -6.35 -16.48
C THR A 45 4.48 -6.99 -17.65
N GLN A 46 3.27 -7.54 -17.43
CA GLN A 46 2.47 -8.18 -18.47
C GLN A 46 0.98 -7.78 -18.42
N THR A 47 0.47 -7.35 -19.58
CA THR A 47 -0.94 -7.44 -20.05
C THR A 47 -2.05 -6.69 -19.31
N TYR A 48 -1.82 -5.44 -18.90
CA TYR A 48 -2.89 -4.44 -18.93
C TYR A 48 -2.32 -3.23 -19.63
N GLY A 49 -2.93 -2.86 -20.76
CA GLY A 49 -2.58 -1.66 -21.49
C GLY A 49 -2.77 -0.45 -20.58
N SER A 50 -2.08 0.63 -20.89
CA SER A 50 -2.27 1.91 -20.21
C SER A 50 -3.64 2.56 -20.49
N ASP A 51 -4.63 1.78 -20.94
CA ASP A 51 -5.95 2.24 -21.34
C ASP A 51 -6.92 2.22 -20.15
N ASP A 52 -7.74 3.26 -20.00
CA ASP A 52 -8.67 3.42 -18.88
C ASP A 52 -9.67 2.24 -18.72
N LYS A 53 -9.94 1.51 -19.80
CA LYS A 53 -10.83 0.32 -19.77
C LYS A 53 -10.29 -0.80 -18.90
N ASP A 54 -8.97 -0.90 -18.79
CA ASP A 54 -8.29 -1.91 -17.99
C ASP A 54 -8.44 -1.63 -16.48
N LEU A 55 -8.67 -0.37 -16.11
CA LEU A 55 -8.93 0.03 -14.72
C LEU A 55 -10.36 -0.30 -14.27
N GLU A 56 -11.35 -0.19 -15.15
CA GLU A 56 -12.74 -0.60 -14.85
C GLU A 56 -12.83 -2.10 -14.59
N VAL A 57 -12.08 -2.91 -15.34
CA VAL A 57 -12.02 -4.38 -15.15
C VAL A 57 -11.51 -4.75 -13.75
N ILE A 58 -10.61 -3.97 -13.16
CA ILE A 58 -10.11 -4.23 -11.79
C ILE A 58 -11.24 -4.08 -10.77
N LEU A 59 -12.10 -3.07 -10.93
CA LEU A 59 -13.22 -2.80 -10.01
C LEU A 59 -14.36 -3.82 -10.14
N GLU A 60 -14.60 -4.32 -11.35
CA GLU A 60 -15.77 -5.15 -11.67
C GLU A 60 -15.48 -6.65 -11.75
N SER A 61 -14.20 -7.05 -11.87
CA SER A 61 -13.82 -8.45 -12.04
C SER A 61 -12.95 -9.00 -10.91
N ASP A 62 -12.96 -10.33 -10.77
CA ASP A 62 -12.04 -11.08 -9.91
C ASP A 62 -10.61 -11.14 -10.47
N GLY A 63 -10.40 -10.66 -11.70
CA GLY A 63 -9.11 -10.66 -12.38
C GLY A 63 -8.35 -9.36 -12.12
N GLU A 64 -7.40 -9.41 -11.18
CA GLU A 64 -6.46 -8.30 -10.98
C GLU A 64 -5.12 -8.57 -11.67
N PRO A 65 -4.44 -7.52 -12.17
CA PRO A 65 -3.09 -7.67 -12.69
C PRO A 65 -2.18 -8.37 -11.68
N ALA A 66 -1.28 -9.20 -12.17
CA ALA A 66 -0.27 -9.82 -11.31
C ALA A 66 0.76 -8.77 -10.88
N HIS A 67 0.56 -8.16 -9.72
CA HIS A 67 1.51 -7.28 -9.07
C HIS A 67 1.45 -7.42 -7.54
N MET A 68 2.47 -6.90 -6.87
CA MET A 68 2.64 -7.01 -5.42
C MET A 68 1.46 -6.44 -4.62
N LEU A 69 0.83 -5.36 -5.11
CA LEU A 69 -0.21 -4.60 -4.42
C LEU A 69 -1.62 -4.92 -4.91
N ASN A 70 -1.91 -6.17 -5.22
CA ASN A 70 -3.28 -6.63 -5.46
C ASN A 70 -4.16 -6.47 -4.19
N SER A 71 -5.49 -6.56 -4.34
CA SER A 71 -6.46 -6.38 -3.25
C SER A 71 -6.23 -7.36 -2.10
N THR A 72 -5.86 -8.60 -2.39
CA THR A 72 -5.58 -9.61 -1.36
C THR A 72 -4.39 -9.18 -0.48
N THR A 73 -3.31 -8.71 -1.09
CA THR A 73 -2.13 -8.20 -0.35
C THR A 73 -2.47 -6.93 0.42
N VAL A 74 -3.22 -6.00 -0.19
CA VAL A 74 -3.67 -4.77 0.46
C VAL A 74 -4.51 -5.07 1.70
N LEU A 75 -5.43 -6.03 1.61
CA LEU A 75 -6.28 -6.45 2.73
C LEU A 75 -5.46 -7.14 3.83
N ALA A 76 -4.48 -7.97 3.46
CA ALA A 76 -3.56 -8.57 4.43
C ALA A 76 -2.75 -7.48 5.17
N ALA A 77 -2.23 -6.49 4.44
CA ALA A 77 -1.54 -5.35 5.04
C ALA A 77 -2.46 -4.57 5.99
N ALA A 78 -3.69 -4.26 5.56
CA ALA A 78 -4.65 -3.51 6.36
C ALA A 78 -5.03 -4.21 7.67
N LYS A 79 -5.18 -5.53 7.67
CA LYS A 79 -5.44 -6.32 8.90
C LYS A 79 -4.27 -6.27 9.89
N CYS A 80 -3.04 -6.29 9.38
CA CYS A 80 -1.84 -6.18 10.21
C CYS A 80 -1.72 -4.82 10.90
N LEU A 81 -2.29 -3.75 10.31
CA LEU A 81 -2.20 -2.41 10.86
C LEU A 81 -2.97 -2.25 12.17
N LYS A 82 -2.40 -1.46 13.09
CA LYS A 82 -3.10 -1.01 14.28
C LYS A 82 -4.43 -0.33 13.90
N GLN A 83 -5.49 -0.76 14.57
CA GLN A 83 -6.85 -0.31 14.32
C GLN A 83 -7.10 1.11 14.90
N ASP A 84 -8.31 1.65 14.70
CA ASP A 84 -8.73 2.98 15.17
C ASP A 84 -7.85 4.13 14.65
N GLY A 85 -7.38 4.03 13.40
CA GLY A 85 -6.57 5.08 12.76
C GLY A 85 -5.14 5.21 13.31
N LYS A 86 -4.68 4.24 14.10
CA LYS A 86 -3.31 4.22 14.68
C LYS A 86 -2.28 3.60 13.73
N GLY A 87 -2.73 2.82 12.76
CA GLY A 87 -1.92 2.21 11.71
C GLY A 87 -1.90 3.05 10.43
N LYS A 88 -0.84 2.93 9.63
CA LYS A 88 -0.72 3.61 8.33
C LYS A 88 -0.16 2.68 7.25
N LEU A 89 -0.79 2.68 6.08
CA LEU A 89 -0.20 2.18 4.84
C LEU A 89 0.21 3.39 4.00
N ILE A 90 1.50 3.48 3.68
CA ILE A 90 2.07 4.57 2.88
C ILE A 90 2.71 3.94 1.65
N ILE A 91 2.23 4.34 0.47
CA ILE A 91 2.70 3.84 -0.83
C ILE A 91 3.23 5.01 -1.63
N VAL A 92 4.46 4.90 -2.12
CA VAL A 92 5.12 5.92 -2.94
C VAL A 92 5.58 5.27 -4.24
N THR A 93 5.32 5.93 -5.36
CA THR A 93 5.80 5.51 -6.69
C THR A 93 6.07 6.75 -7.53
N ASP A 94 7.03 6.65 -8.43
CA ASP A 94 7.40 7.63 -9.45
C ASP A 94 6.68 7.38 -10.79
N ASN A 95 5.84 6.33 -10.86
CA ASN A 95 5.03 6.02 -12.03
C ASN A 95 3.56 6.39 -11.79
N ARG A 96 3.11 7.48 -12.42
CA ARG A 96 1.74 8.00 -12.27
C ARG A 96 0.65 7.01 -12.69
N TRP A 97 0.84 6.31 -13.81
CA TRP A 97 -0.13 5.30 -14.25
C TRP A 97 -0.25 4.18 -13.21
N TYR A 98 0.87 3.72 -12.67
CA TYR A 98 0.84 2.69 -11.63
C TYR A 98 0.24 3.21 -10.32
N ALA A 99 0.46 4.48 -9.97
CA ALA A 99 -0.20 5.12 -8.83
C ALA A 99 -1.73 5.10 -8.98
N THR A 100 -2.24 5.42 -10.17
CA THR A 100 -3.67 5.33 -10.49
C THR A 100 -4.17 3.89 -10.35
N LEU A 101 -3.46 2.89 -10.89
CA LEU A 101 -3.81 1.48 -10.75
C LEU A 101 -3.87 1.05 -9.28
N ILE A 102 -2.86 1.42 -8.47
CA ILE A 102 -2.85 1.15 -7.02
C ILE A 102 -4.07 1.78 -6.33
N CYS A 103 -4.43 3.02 -6.69
CA CYS A 103 -5.61 3.67 -6.14
C CYS A 103 -6.91 2.93 -6.48
N VAL A 104 -7.05 2.41 -7.71
CA VAL A 104 -8.20 1.60 -8.11
C VAL A 104 -8.26 0.29 -7.30
N THR A 105 -7.12 -0.40 -7.11
CA THR A 105 -7.05 -1.60 -6.27
C THR A 105 -7.40 -1.31 -4.81
N LEU A 106 -6.91 -0.20 -4.25
CA LEU A 106 -7.28 0.27 -2.90
C LEU A 106 -8.77 0.58 -2.80
N GLN A 107 -9.34 1.23 -3.81
CA GLN A 107 -10.77 1.54 -3.88
C GLN A 107 -11.61 0.26 -3.85
N LYS A 108 -11.23 -0.77 -4.61
CA LYS A 108 -11.85 -2.10 -4.53
C LYS A 108 -11.78 -2.69 -3.13
N ALA A 109 -10.59 -2.74 -2.54
CA ALA A 109 -10.39 -3.28 -1.19
C ALA A 109 -11.22 -2.53 -0.12
N ILE A 110 -11.31 -1.21 -0.20
CA ILE A 110 -12.15 -0.38 0.70
C ILE A 110 -13.64 -0.68 0.49
N ASN A 111 -14.07 -0.87 -0.76
CA ASN A 111 -15.46 -1.16 -1.09
C ASN A 111 -15.89 -2.54 -0.58
N GLU A 112 -14.98 -3.52 -0.57
CA GLU A 112 -15.22 -4.87 -0.04
C GLU A 112 -15.14 -4.91 1.50
N HIS A 113 -14.24 -4.11 2.09
CA HIS A 113 -13.97 -4.12 3.53
C HIS A 113 -13.88 -2.70 4.11
N THR A 114 -15.07 -2.15 4.36
CA THR A 114 -15.34 -0.73 4.64
C THR A 114 -14.63 -0.12 5.85
N ASN A 115 -14.16 -0.95 6.79
CA ASN A 115 -13.57 -0.49 8.06
C ASN A 115 -12.05 -0.69 8.15
N LEU A 116 -11.41 -1.30 7.15
CA LEU A 116 -9.99 -1.64 7.24
C LEU A 116 -9.05 -0.52 6.80
N LEU A 117 -9.48 0.32 5.86
CA LEU A 117 -8.68 1.41 5.33
C LEU A 117 -9.52 2.68 5.26
N GLN A 118 -8.92 3.78 5.69
CA GLN A 118 -9.49 5.12 5.60
C GLN A 118 -8.41 6.07 5.07
N GLN A 119 -8.83 7.06 4.29
CA GLN A 119 -7.94 8.12 3.82
C GLN A 119 -7.33 8.84 5.02
N LEU A 120 -6.01 9.05 4.98
CA LEU A 120 -5.34 9.86 6.01
C LEU A 120 -5.87 11.30 6.00
N PRO A 121 -5.97 11.95 7.17
CA PRO A 121 -6.42 13.34 7.26
C PRO A 121 -5.59 14.27 6.35
N LEU A 122 -6.28 15.19 5.65
CA LEU A 122 -5.70 16.07 4.62
C LEU A 122 -4.52 16.91 5.15
N GLU A 123 -4.52 17.22 6.44
CA GLU A 123 -3.46 18.01 7.08
C GLU A 123 -2.09 17.32 7.04
N ARG A 124 -2.08 15.98 6.88
CA ARG A 124 -0.85 15.19 6.74
C ARG A 124 -0.29 15.15 5.32
N CYS A 125 -1.04 15.67 4.36
CA CYS A 125 -0.66 15.80 2.96
C CYS A 125 -0.35 17.26 2.60
N ASN A 126 -0.09 18.12 3.60
CA ASN A 126 0.25 19.52 3.35
C ASN A 126 1.51 19.62 2.47
N GLY A 127 1.48 20.50 1.48
CA GLY A 127 2.54 20.64 0.46
C GLY A 127 2.46 19.65 -0.70
N MET A 128 1.49 18.71 -0.70
CA MET A 128 1.23 17.84 -1.84
C MET A 128 0.08 18.38 -2.70
N HIS A 129 0.21 18.21 -4.01
CA HIS A 129 -0.81 18.54 -4.99
C HIS A 129 -1.74 17.33 -5.19
N GLN A 130 -3.04 17.52 -4.97
CA GLN A 130 -4.04 16.50 -5.31
C GLN A 130 -4.15 16.34 -6.83
N VAL A 131 -3.97 15.12 -7.32
CA VAL A 131 -3.96 14.81 -8.75
C VAL A 131 -5.28 14.21 -9.20
N GLN A 132 -5.82 13.28 -8.39
CA GLN A 132 -7.01 12.51 -8.73
C GLN A 132 -7.73 12.08 -7.46
N SER A 133 -9.03 11.86 -7.54
CA SER A 133 -9.86 11.33 -6.46
C SER A 133 -10.69 10.15 -6.94
N PHE A 134 -10.85 9.16 -6.07
CA PHE A 134 -11.58 7.93 -6.31
C PHE A 134 -12.66 7.79 -5.23
N ASP A 135 -13.93 7.81 -5.64
CA ASP A 135 -15.06 7.75 -4.72
C ASP A 135 -15.33 6.31 -4.27
N THR A 136 -15.52 6.08 -2.97
CA THR A 136 -15.80 4.76 -2.40
C THR A 136 -17.29 4.59 -2.11
N LYS A 137 -17.79 3.34 -2.06
CA LYS A 137 -19.21 3.02 -1.87
C LYS A 137 -19.80 3.56 -0.55
N ASN A 138 -18.97 3.88 0.45
CA ASN A 138 -19.40 4.39 1.76
C ASN A 138 -19.21 5.89 1.93
N SER A 139 -19.28 6.66 0.84
CA SER A 139 -19.10 8.13 0.85
C SER A 139 -17.70 8.59 1.31
N GLY A 140 -16.73 7.68 1.44
CA GLY A 140 -15.31 8.00 1.60
C GLY A 140 -14.67 8.30 0.24
N ARG A 141 -13.53 8.98 0.26
CA ARG A 141 -12.76 9.30 -0.94
C ARG A 141 -11.29 8.94 -0.74
N LEU A 142 -10.72 8.20 -1.67
CA LEU A 142 -9.27 7.99 -1.78
C LEU A 142 -8.69 9.09 -2.66
N ILE A 143 -7.62 9.73 -2.22
CA ILE A 143 -7.01 10.86 -2.94
C ILE A 143 -5.58 10.49 -3.32
N LEU A 144 -5.28 10.60 -4.62
CA LEU A 144 -3.93 10.49 -5.14
C LEU A 144 -3.26 11.86 -5.10
N TYR A 145 -2.10 11.91 -4.46
CA TYR A 145 -1.28 13.11 -4.34
C TYR A 145 0.03 12.95 -5.14
N GLU A 146 0.48 14.04 -5.74
CA GLU A 146 1.83 14.22 -6.26
C GLU A 146 2.49 15.37 -5.49
N GLY A 147 3.78 15.25 -5.20
CA GLY A 147 4.51 16.32 -4.53
C GLY A 147 6.00 16.05 -4.55
N GLN A 148 6.80 17.11 -4.53
CA GLN A 148 8.18 16.99 -4.08
C GLN A 148 8.16 16.61 -2.59
N PRO A 149 9.09 15.78 -2.09
CA PRO A 149 9.23 15.59 -0.65
C PRO A 149 9.32 16.98 -0.01
N CYS A 150 8.52 17.21 1.04
CA CYS A 150 8.47 18.50 1.72
C CYS A 150 9.89 19.02 1.93
N SER A 151 10.17 20.21 1.42
CA SER A 151 11.38 20.94 1.80
C SER A 151 11.23 21.28 3.28
N ASP A 152 12.05 20.64 4.12
CA ASP A 152 12.23 20.99 5.53
C ASP A 152 12.54 22.49 5.72
#